data_AF-A0A1Y2TX63-F1
#
_entry.id   AF-A0A1Y2TX63-F1
#
_cell.length_a   1.000
_cell.length_b   1.000
_cell.length_c   1.000
_cell.angle_alpha   90.00
_cell.angle_beta   90.00
_cell.angle_gamma   90.00
#
_symmetry.space_group_name_H-M   'P 1'
#
loop_
_entity.id
_entity.type
_entity.pdbx_description
1 polymer ?
#
loop_
_entity_poly.entity_id
_entity_poly.type
_entity_poly.pdbx_seq_one_letter_code
_entity_poly.pdbx_strand_id
1 'polypeptide(L)' 'MLAQPAARASPRITSMISRRAFHATRARLSSPYHYPEGPYSNLPFNPKTRFFAVRYWLYMATGFFAPFGIAVWQTKKPKA' A
#
# COMPACT_ATOMS: atom_id res chain seq x y z
N MET A 1 54.69 -11.17 -8.38
CA MET A 1 53.26 -11.22 -8.01
C MET A 1 53.04 -10.29 -6.83
N LEU A 2 52.51 -9.08 -7.07
CA LEU A 2 52.04 -8.19 -6.01
C LEU A 2 50.55 -8.00 -6.25
N ALA A 3 49.75 -8.68 -5.43
CA ALA A 3 48.29 -8.56 -5.43
C ALA A 3 47.93 -7.14 -4.99
N GLN A 4 47.10 -6.46 -5.77
CA GLN A 4 46.52 -5.17 -5.43
C GLN A 4 45.27 -5.44 -4.58
N PRO A 5 45.27 -5.17 -3.26
CA PRO A 5 44.08 -5.38 -2.46
C PRO A 5 43.18 -4.15 -2.56
N ALA A 6 41.89 -4.41 -2.43
CA ALA A 6 40.82 -3.44 -2.20
C ALA A 6 40.34 -2.66 -3.45
N ALA A 7 39.51 -3.34 -4.25
CA ALA A 7 38.28 -2.71 -4.72
C ALA A 7 37.45 -2.32 -3.49
N ARG A 8 37.81 -1.20 -2.82
CA ARG A 8 36.95 -0.56 -1.84
C ARG A 8 35.67 -0.22 -2.57
N ALA A 9 34.58 -0.87 -2.17
CA ALA A 9 33.23 -0.52 -2.56
C ALA A 9 33.10 1.01 -2.48
N SER A 10 33.08 1.65 -3.65
CA SER A 10 32.97 3.09 -3.75
C SER A 10 31.60 3.48 -3.18
N PRO A 11 31.49 4.31 -2.13
CA PRO A 11 30.20 4.76 -1.61
C PRO A 11 29.38 5.55 -2.65
N ARG A 12 29.97 5.88 -3.81
CA ARG A 12 29.28 6.46 -4.96
C ARG A 12 28.40 5.47 -5.72
N ILE A 13 28.65 4.16 -5.64
CA ILE A 13 27.83 3.14 -6.32
C ILE A 13 26.55 2.89 -5.52
N THR A 14 26.62 2.87 -4.19
CA THR A 14 25.45 2.73 -3.31
C THR A 14 24.49 3.92 -3.37
N SER A 15 24.97 5.13 -3.72
CA SER A 15 24.12 6.34 -3.85
C SER A 15 23.42 6.50 -5.21
N MET A 16 23.76 5.66 -6.20
CA MET A 16 23.07 5.65 -7.49
C MET A 16 21.85 4.71 -7.49
N ILE A 17 21.82 3.71 -6.60
CA ILE A 17 20.69 2.78 -6.49
C ILE A 17 19.54 3.39 -5.66
N SER A 18 19.81 4.33 -4.74
CA SER A 18 18.75 5.03 -3.99
C SER A 18 17.95 6.05 -4.83
N ARG A 19 18.47 6.46 -6.00
CA ARG A 19 17.80 7.42 -6.90
C ARG A 19 16.77 6.80 -7.83
N ARG A 20 16.66 5.47 -7.90
CA ARG A 20 15.49 4.81 -8.46
C ARG A 20 14.49 4.55 -7.34
N ALA A 21 14.00 5.63 -6.73
CA ALA A 21 12.76 5.58 -5.97
C ALA A 21 11.65 5.18 -6.96
N PHE A 22 11.41 3.87 -7.07
CA PHE A 22 10.55 3.23 -8.06
C PHE A 22 9.05 3.51 -7.86
N HIS A 23 8.67 4.56 -7.13
CA HIS A 23 7.28 5.01 -7.06
C HIS A 23 7.23 6.52 -6.87
N ALA A 24 7.23 7.26 -7.98
CA ALA A 24 6.62 8.57 -8.04
C ALA A 24 5.80 8.57 -9.33
N THR A 25 4.50 8.29 -9.22
CA THR A 25 3.56 8.67 -10.27
C THR A 25 3.89 10.10 -10.66
N ARG A 26 4.11 10.39 -11.96
CA ARG A 26 4.41 11.75 -12.40
C ARG A 26 3.32 12.70 -11.90
N ALA A 27 3.72 13.85 -11.37
CA ALA A 27 2.78 14.86 -10.89
C ALA A 27 1.74 15.19 -11.97
N ARG A 28 0.46 15.06 -11.64
CA ARG A 28 -0.65 15.27 -12.58
C ARG A 28 -1.10 16.73 -12.51
N LEU A 29 -0.28 17.61 -13.08
CA LEU A 29 -0.49 19.07 -13.09
C LEU A 29 -1.58 19.54 -14.07
N SER A 30 -2.25 18.62 -14.77
CA SER A 30 -3.28 18.94 -15.78
C SER A 30 -4.65 19.28 -15.19
N SER A 31 -4.84 19.10 -13.89
CA SER A 31 -6.11 19.36 -13.20
C SER A 31 -6.13 20.78 -12.64
N PRO A 32 -7.21 21.56 -12.85
CA PRO A 32 -7.42 22.85 -12.17
C PRO A 32 -7.46 22.73 -10.64
N TYR A 33 -7.74 21.52 -10.12
CA TYR A 33 -7.75 21.22 -8.69
C TYR A 33 -6.41 20.63 -8.24
N HIS A 34 -5.84 21.21 -7.17
CA HIS A 34 -4.64 20.70 -6.51
C HIS A 34 -5.01 19.60 -5.51
N TYR A 35 -4.64 18.36 -5.82
CA TYR A 35 -4.82 17.24 -4.91
C TYR A 35 -3.61 17.12 -3.99
N PRO A 36 -3.79 16.57 -2.77
CA PRO A 36 -2.66 16.28 -1.91
C PRO A 36 -1.73 15.30 -2.63
N GLU A 37 -0.44 15.64 -2.62
CA GLU A 37 0.63 14.82 -3.21
C GLU A 37 1.41 14.09 -2.09
N GLY A 38 2.06 12.99 -2.44
CA GLY A 38 2.95 12.24 -1.54
C GLY A 38 2.37 10.93 -0.99
N PRO A 39 3.10 10.24 -0.10
CA PRO A 39 2.68 8.94 0.42
C PRO A 39 1.30 9.01 1.07
N TYR A 40 0.45 8.04 0.75
CA TYR A 40 -0.92 7.89 1.26
C TYR A 40 -1.94 8.91 0.76
N SER A 41 -1.55 9.90 -0.07
CA SER A 41 -2.49 10.91 -0.58
C SER A 41 -3.45 10.36 -1.63
N ASN A 42 -3.12 9.20 -2.21
CA ASN A 42 -3.92 8.48 -3.20
C ASN A 42 -4.84 7.41 -2.58
N LEU A 43 -4.83 7.25 -1.26
CA LEU A 43 -5.67 6.24 -0.59
C LEU A 43 -7.03 6.84 -0.23
N PRO A 44 -8.13 6.12 -0.49
CA PRO A 44 -9.47 6.55 -0.08
C PRO A 44 -9.73 6.34 1.43
N PHE A 45 -8.71 6.00 2.21
CA PHE A 45 -8.78 5.78 3.65
C PHE A 45 -7.51 6.24 4.36
N ASN A 46 -7.62 6.57 5.65
CA ASN A 46 -6.49 7.04 6.46
C ASN A 46 -5.80 5.88 7.21
N PRO A 47 -4.55 5.52 6.87
CA PRO A 47 -3.80 4.46 7.55
C PRO A 47 -3.17 4.89 8.89
N LYS A 48 -3.17 6.19 9.23
CA LYS A 48 -2.46 6.74 10.40
C LYS A 48 -3.31 6.80 11.67
N THR A 49 -4.49 6.19 11.68
CA THR A 49 -5.35 6.19 12.87
C THR A 49 -4.87 5.14 13.87
N ARG A 50 -5.02 5.41 15.18
CA ARG A 50 -4.66 4.45 16.26
C ARG A 50 -5.37 3.10 16.13
N PHE A 51 -6.50 3.06 15.42
CA PHE A 51 -7.32 1.87 15.21
C PHE A 51 -7.24 1.34 13.76
N PHE A 52 -6.22 1.72 12.98
CA PHE A 52 -6.14 1.30 11.58
C PHE A 52 -6.17 -0.22 11.43
N ALA A 53 -5.37 -0.94 12.23
CA ALA A 53 -5.33 -2.41 12.19
C ALA A 53 -6.71 -3.04 12.44
N VAL A 54 -7.43 -2.55 13.45
CA VAL A 54 -8.79 -3.04 13.77
C VAL A 54 -9.75 -2.79 12.60
N ARG A 55 -9.75 -1.57 12.05
CA ARG A 55 -10.63 -1.19 10.93
C ARG A 55 -10.32 -1.99 9.67
N TYR A 56 -9.04 -2.20 9.38
CA TYR A 56 -8.57 -2.96 8.24
C TYR A 56 -9.03 -4.42 8.32
N TRP A 57 -8.77 -5.09 9.45
CA TRP A 57 -9.18 -6.48 9.64
C TRP A 57 -10.69 -6.65 9.68
N LEU A 58 -11.42 -5.70 10.27
CA LEU A 58 -12.88 -5.72 10.24
C LEU A 58 -13.41 -5.64 8.80
N TYR A 59 -12.90 -4.71 7.99
CA TYR A 59 -13.29 -4.61 6.58
C TYR A 59 -13.03 -5.91 5.81
N MET A 60 -11.84 -6.50 5.98
CA MET A 60 -11.47 -7.76 5.35
C MET A 60 -12.37 -8.92 5.80
N ALA A 61 -12.59 -9.05 7.11
CA ALA A 61 -13.43 -10.09 7.68
C ALA A 61 -14.88 -9.96 7.22
N THR A 62 -15.44 -8.75 7.20
CA THR A 62 -16.81 -8.52 6.71
C THR A 62 -16.96 -8.97 5.26
N GLY A 63 -16.04 -8.57 4.37
CA GLY A 63 -16.09 -8.99 2.96
C GLY A 63 -15.93 -10.50 2.78
N PHE A 64 -15.02 -11.12 3.53
CA PHE A 64 -14.78 -12.55 3.48
C PHE A 64 -15.96 -13.37 3.99
N PHE A 65 -16.57 -12.97 5.11
CA PHE A 65 -17.66 -13.71 5.75
C PHE A 65 -19.06 -13.39 5.22
N ALA A 66 -19.23 -12.29 4.48
CA ALA A 66 -20.50 -11.92 3.86
C ALA A 66 -21.22 -13.07 3.11
N PRO A 67 -20.58 -13.81 2.17
CA PRO A 67 -21.25 -14.90 1.47
C PRO A 67 -21.72 -16.02 2.40
N PHE A 68 -20.97 -16.35 3.45
CA PHE A 68 -21.35 -17.39 4.42
C PHE A 68 -22.53 -16.96 5.28
N GLY A 69 -22.53 -15.71 5.76
CA GLY A 69 -23.66 -15.13 6.48
C GLY A 69 -24.93 -15.11 5.63
N ILE A 70 -24.79 -14.74 4.34
CA ILE A 70 -25.89 -14.78 3.37
C ILE A 70 -26.38 -16.22 3.18
N ALA A 71 -25.49 -17.20 3.01
CA ALA A 71 -25.89 -18.60 2.85
C ALA A 71 -26.71 -19.10 4.06
N VAL A 72 -26.26 -18.83 5.29
CA VAL A 72 -27.00 -19.18 6.51
C VAL A 72 -28.36 -18.49 6.55
N TRP A 73 -28.44 -17.22 6.15
CA TRP A 73 -29.72 -16.52 6.07
C TRP A 73 -30.65 -17.19 5.06
N GLN A 74 -30.16 -17.54 3.87
CA GLN A 74 -30.95 -18.20 2.84
C GLN A 74 -31.50 -19.56 3.29
N THR A 75 -30.81 -20.29 4.17
CA THR A 75 -31.30 -21.56 4.71
C THR A 75 -32.31 -21.40 5.85
N LYS A 76 -32.29 -20.27 6.55
CA LYS A 76 -33.14 -20.02 7.74
C LYS A 76 -34.30 -19.05 7.52
N LYS A 77 -34.29 -18.28 6.43
CA LYS A 77 -35.34 -17.31 6.13
C LYS A 77 -36.71 -18.02 6.02
N PRO A 78 -37.81 -17.39 6.45
CA PRO A 78 -39.15 -17.93 6.24
C PRO A 78 -39.39 -18.20 4.75
N LYS A 79 -39.96 -19.36 4.45
CA LYS A 79 -40.49 -19.63 3.10
C LYS A 79 -41.87 -18.99 3.02
N ALA A 80 -42.13 -18.26 1.94
CA ALA A 80 -43.49 -17.87 1.58
C ALA A 80 -44.27 -19.10 1.13
#